data_AF-A0A151FBK3-F1
#
_entry.id   AF-A0A151FBK3-F1
#
_cell.length_a   1.000
_cell.length_b   1.000
_cell.length_c   1.000
_cell.angle_alpha   90.00
_cell.angle_beta   90.00
_cell.angle_gamma   90.00
#
_symmetry.space_group_name_H-M   'P 1'
#
loop_
_entity.id
_entity.type
_entity.pdbx_description
1 polymer ?
#
loop_
_entity_poly.entity_id
_entity_poly.type
_entity_poly.pdbx_seq_one_letter_code
_entity_poly.pdbx_strand_id
1 'polypeptide(L)'
;MDTYECLSCGYSYIPEQGDIDSGIEPGTPFEDVSDGWVCPECGAKKENFAIFALTCDALTKKFKERTVLNNITFKVREATVFGLLGPDGSGKTTLIKMLTGLIIPTSGSCSLYHHNVSKDTVQALQKVGCVVGEPAFYQHMTAKENLQLFAGLLKSESGSESTDIDMDELLESAGITFGDIPARHLTRSMKKQLGIVLALLGNPRLLLLDEPLTGDRHTRAHIQNVLQSEAEKKTTVFFTTYNPADIKELAAQGAVLEKGEITAQGPVDTLPLDQFMEVNQ
;
A
#
# COMPACT_ATOMS: atom_id res chain seq x y z
N MET A 1 -9.77 10.82 -12.21
CA MET A 1 -10.02 9.48 -12.76
C MET A 1 -8.68 8.74 -12.79
N ASP A 2 -8.70 7.43 -12.97
CA ASP A 2 -7.45 6.66 -12.96
C ASP A 2 -6.64 6.89 -14.24
N THR A 3 -5.32 6.91 -14.12
CA THR A 3 -4.38 7.01 -15.25
C THR A 3 -3.88 5.61 -15.60
N TYR A 4 -3.91 5.27 -16.88
CA TYR A 4 -3.49 3.97 -17.40
C TYR A 4 -2.17 4.13 -18.11
N GLU A 5 -1.19 3.29 -17.78
CA GLU A 5 0.13 3.37 -18.36
C GLU A 5 0.41 2.15 -19.25
N CYS A 6 0.93 2.39 -20.44
CA CYS A 6 1.37 1.36 -21.37
C CYS A 6 2.60 0.65 -20.82
N LEU A 7 2.48 -0.66 -20.56
CA LEU A 7 3.58 -1.46 -20.02
C LEU A 7 4.77 -1.61 -20.98
N SER A 8 4.60 -1.31 -22.27
CA SER A 8 5.67 -1.39 -23.27
C SER A 8 6.52 -0.14 -23.39
N CYS A 9 5.95 1.06 -23.21
CA CYS A 9 6.64 2.32 -23.50
C CYS A 9 6.47 3.40 -22.43
N GLY A 10 5.55 3.22 -21.47
CA GLY A 10 5.27 4.21 -20.44
C GLY A 10 4.27 5.32 -20.85
N TYR A 11 3.72 5.26 -22.07
CA TYR A 11 2.66 6.18 -22.49
C TYR A 11 1.49 6.16 -21.50
N SER A 12 1.06 7.33 -21.03
CA SER A 12 -0.01 7.48 -20.05
C SER A 12 -1.29 7.95 -20.74
N TYR A 13 -2.33 7.13 -20.69
CA TYR A 13 -3.69 7.51 -21.03
C TYR A 13 -4.38 8.11 -19.81
N ILE A 14 -4.85 9.35 -19.94
CA ILE A 14 -5.58 10.09 -18.91
C ILE A 14 -7.00 10.30 -19.46
N PRO A 15 -8.03 9.63 -18.89
CA PRO A 15 -9.40 9.72 -19.37
C PRO A 15 -9.89 11.16 -19.54
N GLU A 16 -9.56 12.07 -18.62
CA GLU A 16 -9.95 13.49 -18.72
C GLU A 16 -9.41 14.20 -19.95
N GLN A 17 -8.33 13.70 -20.55
CA GLN A 17 -7.73 14.25 -21.76
C GLN A 17 -8.17 13.51 -23.02
N GLY A 18 -8.56 12.24 -22.89
CA GLY A 18 -8.84 11.37 -24.04
C GLY A 18 -7.59 11.09 -24.87
N ASP A 19 -7.78 10.80 -26.15
CA ASP A 19 -6.71 10.64 -27.15
C ASP A 19 -7.27 11.11 -28.49
N ILE A 20 -7.24 12.43 -28.69
CA ILE A 20 -7.90 13.12 -29.81
C ILE A 20 -7.33 12.65 -31.15
N ASP A 21 -6.03 12.37 -31.23
CA ASP A 21 -5.36 11.91 -32.45
C ASP A 21 -5.83 10.51 -32.86
N SER A 22 -6.21 9.67 -31.89
CA SER A 22 -6.85 8.37 -32.12
C SER A 22 -8.38 8.41 -32.11
N GLY A 23 -8.99 9.59 -32.06
CA GLY A 23 -10.44 9.78 -32.09
C GLY A 23 -11.17 9.47 -30.77
N ILE A 24 -10.46 9.46 -29.64
CA ILE A 24 -11.05 9.26 -28.30
C ILE A 24 -11.31 10.62 -27.66
N GLU A 25 -12.57 10.89 -27.35
CA GLU A 25 -12.97 12.17 -26.77
C GLU A 25 -12.53 12.31 -25.30
N PRO A 26 -12.16 13.53 -24.85
CA PRO A 26 -11.90 13.81 -23.44
C PRO A 26 -13.07 13.38 -22.54
N GLY A 27 -12.75 12.70 -21.44
CA GLY A 27 -13.70 12.15 -20.48
C GLY A 27 -14.12 10.70 -20.77
N THR A 28 -13.64 10.08 -21.86
CA THR A 28 -13.94 8.68 -22.18
C THR A 28 -13.21 7.74 -21.19
N PRO A 29 -13.94 6.96 -20.36
CA PRO A 29 -13.33 5.97 -19.47
C PRO A 29 -12.50 4.97 -20.27
N PHE A 30 -11.38 4.51 -19.70
CA PHE A 30 -10.50 3.57 -20.42
C PHE A 30 -11.23 2.26 -20.76
N GLU A 31 -12.17 1.84 -19.92
CA GLU A 31 -13.02 0.67 -20.16
C GLU A 31 -13.82 0.80 -21.46
N ASP A 32 -14.30 2.01 -21.78
CA ASP A 32 -15.14 2.31 -22.95
C ASP A 32 -14.33 2.54 -24.24
N VAL A 33 -13.01 2.69 -24.13
CA VAL A 33 -12.11 2.77 -25.29
C VAL A 33 -12.21 1.48 -26.11
N SER A 34 -12.27 1.58 -27.44
CA SER A 34 -12.37 0.40 -28.32
C SER A 34 -11.23 -0.61 -28.09
N ASP A 35 -11.53 -1.92 -28.12
CA ASP A 35 -10.50 -2.98 -28.06
C ASP A 35 -9.52 -2.94 -29.25
N GLY A 36 -9.91 -2.30 -30.36
CA GLY A 36 -9.05 -2.06 -31.50
C GLY A 36 -8.05 -0.90 -31.31
N TRP A 37 -8.20 -0.13 -30.22
CA TRP A 37 -7.26 0.94 -29.90
C TRP A 37 -5.90 0.36 -29.49
N VAL A 38 -4.85 1.06 -29.91
CA VAL A 38 -3.47 0.73 -29.63
C VAL A 38 -2.76 1.95 -29.09
N CYS A 39 -1.72 1.72 -28.29
CA CYS A 39 -0.84 2.77 -27.78
C CYS A 39 -0.32 3.62 -28.95
N PRO A 40 -0.54 4.95 -28.94
CA PRO A 40 -0.09 5.84 -30.01
C PRO A 40 1.43 5.83 -30.22
N GLU A 41 2.20 5.55 -29.17
CA GLU A 41 3.67 5.61 -29.24
C GLU A 41 4.31 4.31 -29.75
N CYS A 42 3.74 3.14 -29.42
CA CYS A 42 4.40 1.85 -29.69
C CYS A 42 3.50 0.80 -30.34
N GLY A 43 2.22 1.09 -30.57
CA GLY A 43 1.26 0.16 -31.16
C GLY A 43 0.87 -1.02 -30.26
N ALA A 44 1.25 -1.02 -28.98
CA ALA A 44 0.82 -2.04 -28.03
C ALA A 44 -0.71 -2.00 -27.86
N LYS A 45 -1.33 -3.18 -27.77
CA LYS A 45 -2.78 -3.29 -27.58
C LYS A 45 -3.23 -2.71 -26.24
N LYS A 46 -4.51 -2.29 -26.16
CA LYS A 46 -5.18 -1.84 -24.95
C LYS A 46 -4.96 -2.75 -23.72
N GLU A 47 -4.95 -4.06 -23.92
CA GLU A 47 -4.71 -5.07 -22.87
C GLU A 47 -3.33 -4.95 -22.18
N ASN A 48 -2.38 -4.24 -22.79
CA ASN A 48 -1.04 -4.02 -22.27
C ASN A 48 -0.91 -2.70 -21.48
N PHE A 49 -2.03 -2.16 -20.99
CA PHE A 49 -2.07 -1.02 -20.10
C PHE A 49 -2.41 -1.45 -18.67
N ALA A 50 -1.92 -0.72 -17.67
CA ALA A 50 -2.24 -0.96 -16.28
C ALA A 50 -2.32 0.33 -15.47
N ILE A 51 -3.09 0.29 -14.40
CA ILE A 51 -3.05 1.32 -13.35
C ILE A 51 -1.93 0.97 -12.37
N PHE A 52 -1.13 1.97 -12.00
CA PHE A 52 -0.15 1.85 -10.92
C PHE A 52 -0.67 2.56 -9.67
N ALA A 53 -0.92 1.78 -8.62
CA ALA A 53 -1.35 2.30 -7.32
C ALA A 53 -0.24 3.08 -6.62
N LEU A 54 1.03 2.70 -6.84
CA LEU A 54 2.20 3.34 -6.27
C LEU A 54 3.31 3.43 -7.32
N THR A 55 3.92 4.60 -7.46
CA THR A 55 5.12 4.83 -8.27
C THR A 55 6.15 5.57 -7.45
N CYS A 56 7.40 5.10 -7.45
CA CYS A 56 8.57 5.80 -6.94
C CYS A 56 9.56 6.03 -8.09
N ASP A 57 10.04 7.26 -8.21
CA ASP A 57 11.02 7.67 -9.21
C ASP A 57 12.22 8.34 -8.52
N ALA A 58 13.38 7.67 -8.58
CA ALA A 58 14.66 8.12 -8.02
C ALA A 58 14.58 8.60 -6.57
N LEU A 59 13.70 8.00 -5.77
CA LEU A 59 13.33 8.47 -4.44
C LEU A 59 14.51 8.30 -3.48
N THR A 60 14.99 9.41 -2.92
CA THR A 60 16.19 9.45 -2.08
C THR A 60 15.89 10.16 -0.77
N LYS A 61 16.38 9.61 0.35
CA LYS A 61 16.29 10.26 1.67
C LYS A 61 17.63 10.31 2.38
N LYS A 62 18.04 11.54 2.71
CA LYS A 62 19.19 11.85 3.56
C LYS A 62 18.74 12.47 4.87
N PHE A 63 19.35 12.05 5.97
CA PHE A 63 19.26 12.70 7.28
C PHE A 63 20.65 13.20 7.66
N LYS A 64 20.85 14.53 7.60
CA LYS A 64 22.20 15.13 7.69
C LYS A 64 23.13 14.46 6.67
N GLU A 65 24.28 13.95 7.12
CA GLU A 65 25.27 13.28 6.28
C GLU A 65 24.92 11.81 5.93
N ARG A 66 23.88 11.23 6.54
CA ARG A 66 23.53 9.81 6.33
C ARG A 66 22.45 9.67 5.27
N THR A 67 22.80 9.02 4.15
CA THR A 67 21.82 8.51 3.19
C THR A 67 21.16 7.25 3.75
N VAL A 68 19.84 7.24 3.88
CA VAL A 68 19.06 6.08 4.36
C VAL A 68 18.40 5.34 3.20
N LEU A 69 17.97 6.07 2.18
CA LEU A 69 17.44 5.52 0.93
C LEU A 69 18.10 6.27 -0.22
N ASN A 70 18.53 5.54 -1.25
CA ASN A 70 19.26 6.05 -2.39
C ASN A 70 18.63 5.55 -3.69
N ASN A 71 18.13 6.48 -4.51
CA ASN A 71 17.63 6.20 -5.85
C ASN A 71 16.61 5.03 -5.93
N ILE A 72 15.62 5.03 -5.04
CA ILE A 72 14.58 4.01 -5.01
C ILE A 72 13.59 4.25 -6.16
N THR A 73 13.56 3.31 -7.11
CA THR A 73 12.66 3.35 -8.28
C THR A 73 11.92 2.03 -8.42
N PHE A 74 10.61 2.06 -8.30
CA PHE A 74 9.73 0.90 -8.51
C PHE A 74 8.28 1.34 -8.74
N LYS A 75 7.46 0.43 -9.27
CA LYS A 75 6.03 0.63 -9.43
C LYS A 75 5.26 -0.56 -8.88
N VAL A 76 4.08 -0.31 -8.32
CA VAL A 76 3.14 -1.34 -7.85
C VAL A 76 1.85 -1.20 -8.63
N ARG A 77 1.48 -2.26 -9.34
CA ARG A 77 0.22 -2.33 -10.08
C ARG A 77 -0.95 -2.36 -9.11
N GLU A 78 -2.07 -1.79 -9.53
CA GLU A 78 -3.32 -1.95 -8.78
C GLU A 78 -3.71 -3.43 -8.63
N ALA A 79 -4.45 -3.74 -7.57
CA ALA A 79 -4.94 -5.09 -7.25
C ALA A 79 -3.82 -6.13 -7.12
N THR A 80 -2.64 -5.69 -6.67
CA THR A 80 -1.46 -6.54 -6.47
C THR A 80 -1.04 -6.50 -5.01
N VAL A 81 -0.68 -7.66 -4.47
CA VAL A 81 0.04 -7.74 -3.19
C VAL A 81 1.53 -7.64 -3.48
N PHE A 82 2.15 -6.56 -3.02
CA PHE A 82 3.56 -6.24 -3.19
C PHE A 82 4.29 -6.29 -1.83
N GLY A 83 5.32 -7.13 -1.75
CA GLY A 83 6.15 -7.25 -0.55
C GLY A 83 7.52 -6.60 -0.70
N LEU A 84 7.91 -5.75 0.24
CA LEU A 84 9.26 -5.21 0.34
C LEU A 84 10.04 -5.92 1.44
N LEU A 85 10.98 -6.76 1.04
CA LEU A 85 11.87 -7.50 1.93
C LEU A 85 13.11 -6.66 2.25
N GLY A 86 13.58 -6.70 3.49
CA GLY A 86 14.90 -6.19 3.83
C GLY A 86 15.22 -6.32 5.32
N PRO A 87 16.51 -6.31 5.72
CA PRO A 87 16.89 -6.42 7.12
C PRO A 87 16.51 -5.17 7.90
N ASP A 88 16.63 -5.22 9.22
CA ASP A 88 16.45 -4.05 10.07
C ASP A 88 17.43 -2.94 9.70
N GLY A 89 16.94 -1.72 9.67
CA GLY A 89 17.74 -0.55 9.29
C GLY A 89 18.00 -0.39 7.79
N SER A 90 17.46 -1.24 6.91
CA SER A 90 17.61 -1.09 5.45
C SER A 90 16.84 0.11 4.86
N GLY A 91 15.91 0.69 5.63
CA GLY A 91 15.13 1.86 5.23
C GLY A 91 13.64 1.62 5.00
N LYS A 92 13.13 0.40 5.19
CA LYS A 92 11.70 0.01 5.00
C LYS A 92 10.69 1.00 5.60
N THR A 93 10.77 1.25 6.91
CA THR A 93 9.92 2.22 7.60
C THR A 93 10.11 3.66 7.09
N THR A 94 11.34 4.03 6.68
CA THR A 94 11.59 5.36 6.11
C THR A 94 10.90 5.51 4.76
N LEU A 95 10.89 4.46 3.95
CA LEU A 95 10.17 4.44 2.68
C LEU A 95 8.67 4.61 2.91
N ILE A 96 8.06 3.79 3.76
CA ILE A 96 6.63 3.92 4.08
C ILE A 96 6.29 5.33 4.59
N LYS A 97 7.12 5.92 5.46
CA LYS A 97 6.92 7.30 5.92
C LYS A 97 6.96 8.33 4.79
N MET A 98 7.74 8.10 3.74
CA MET A 98 7.70 8.97 2.54
C MET A 98 6.46 8.71 1.70
N LEU A 99 6.03 7.45 1.55
CA LEU A 99 4.81 7.10 0.83
C LEU A 99 3.55 7.66 1.51
N THR A 100 3.57 7.83 2.83
CA THR A 100 2.46 8.43 3.59
C THR A 100 2.62 9.94 3.83
N GLY A 101 3.64 10.58 3.26
CA GLY A 101 3.89 12.02 3.43
C GLY A 101 4.36 12.44 4.82
N LEU A 102 4.58 11.50 5.76
CA LEU A 102 5.12 11.78 7.10
C LEU A 102 6.56 12.32 7.05
N ILE A 103 7.30 12.00 5.99
CA ILE A 103 8.65 12.49 5.75
C ILE A 103 8.76 12.89 4.28
N ILE A 104 9.26 14.09 4.00
CA ILE A 104 9.50 14.55 2.62
C ILE A 104 10.81 13.92 2.10
N PRO A 105 10.85 13.39 0.86
CA PRO A 105 12.10 12.94 0.25
C PRO A 105 13.12 14.07 0.11
N THR A 106 14.40 13.73 0.07
CA THR A 106 15.47 14.69 -0.24
C THR A 106 15.51 15.00 -1.73
N SER A 107 15.26 13.99 -2.58
CA SER A 107 15.12 14.13 -4.02
C SER A 107 14.30 12.97 -4.59
N GLY A 108 13.90 13.08 -5.86
CA GLY A 108 12.99 12.14 -6.50
C GLY A 108 11.54 12.43 -6.13
N SER A 109 10.64 11.52 -6.52
CA SER A 109 9.21 11.67 -6.27
C SER A 109 8.52 10.34 -6.05
N CYS A 110 7.40 10.38 -5.34
CA CYS A 110 6.48 9.27 -5.23
C CYS A 110 5.05 9.74 -5.44
N SER A 111 4.25 8.88 -6.07
CA SER A 111 2.84 9.14 -6.35
C SER A 111 1.99 7.93 -5.96
N LEU A 112 0.80 8.20 -5.41
CA LEU A 112 -0.23 7.21 -5.14
C LEU A 112 -1.41 7.51 -6.04
N TYR A 113 -1.79 6.57 -6.90
CA TYR A 113 -2.80 6.78 -7.95
C TYR A 113 -2.61 8.16 -8.62
N HIS A 114 -1.52 8.33 -9.37
CA HIS A 114 -1.12 9.57 -10.07
C HIS A 114 -0.94 10.87 -9.24
N HIS A 115 -1.38 10.92 -7.98
CA HIS A 115 -1.21 12.08 -7.11
C HIS A 115 0.16 12.07 -6.43
N ASN A 116 0.92 13.14 -6.56
CA ASN A 116 2.24 13.24 -5.94
C ASN A 116 2.08 13.40 -4.42
N VAL A 117 2.70 12.52 -3.64
CA VAL A 117 2.51 12.49 -2.18
C VAL A 117 2.98 13.78 -1.49
N SER A 118 4.02 14.44 -2.00
CA SER A 118 4.58 15.65 -1.39
C SER A 118 3.88 16.94 -1.83
N LYS A 119 3.17 16.94 -2.95
CA LYS A 119 2.47 18.12 -3.50
C LYS A 119 0.97 18.07 -3.30
N ASP A 120 0.39 16.88 -3.42
CA ASP A 120 -1.05 16.62 -3.44
C ASP A 120 -1.43 15.62 -2.33
N THR A 121 -0.86 15.79 -1.13
CA THR A 121 -0.93 14.80 -0.04
C THR A 121 -2.35 14.38 0.32
N VAL A 122 -3.29 15.33 0.35
CA VAL A 122 -4.69 15.02 0.70
C VAL A 122 -5.32 14.11 -0.34
N GLN A 123 -5.16 14.43 -1.63
CA GLN A 123 -5.67 13.64 -2.74
C GLN A 123 -4.99 12.25 -2.79
N ALA A 124 -3.67 12.21 -2.60
CA ALA A 124 -2.90 10.98 -2.60
C ALA A 124 -3.33 10.01 -1.48
N LEU A 125 -3.75 10.51 -0.31
CA LEU A 125 -4.08 9.69 0.85
C LEU A 125 -5.57 9.42 1.03
N GLN A 126 -6.46 10.06 0.26
CA GLN A 126 -7.92 9.99 0.45
C GLN A 126 -8.49 8.55 0.44
N LYS A 127 -7.86 7.62 -0.27
CA LYS A 127 -8.25 6.20 -0.36
C LYS A 127 -7.14 5.24 0.07
N VAL A 128 -6.27 5.69 0.97
CA VAL A 128 -5.12 4.91 1.47
C VAL A 128 -5.31 4.59 2.94
N GLY A 129 -5.32 3.30 3.27
CA GLY A 129 -5.20 2.83 4.63
C GLY A 129 -3.73 2.60 4.96
N CYS A 130 -3.26 3.01 6.13
CA CYS A 130 -1.86 2.78 6.48
C CYS A 130 -1.63 2.43 7.95
N VAL A 131 -0.61 1.61 8.17
CA VAL A 131 -0.05 1.30 9.49
C VAL A 131 1.45 1.54 9.40
N VAL A 132 1.93 2.58 10.08
CA VAL A 132 3.34 2.97 10.06
C VAL A 132 3.95 2.79 11.46
N GLY A 133 4.94 1.91 11.59
CA GLY A 133 5.53 1.60 12.90
C GLY A 133 4.53 1.01 13.90
N GLU A 134 4.45 1.59 15.09
CA GLU A 134 3.45 1.22 16.11
C GLU A 134 2.26 2.19 16.06
N PRO A 135 1.03 1.71 15.81
CA PRO A 135 -0.16 2.54 15.86
C PRO A 135 -0.37 3.21 17.22
N ALA A 136 -0.76 4.48 17.19
CA ALA A 136 -1.14 5.23 18.37
C ALA A 136 -2.67 5.22 18.56
N PHE A 137 -3.11 4.91 19.77
CA PHE A 137 -4.52 4.86 20.16
C PHE A 137 -4.76 5.69 21.42
N TYR A 138 -6.03 6.07 21.66
CA TYR A 138 -6.45 6.68 22.90
C TYR A 138 -6.35 5.65 24.03
N GLN A 139 -5.35 5.84 24.88
CA GLN A 139 -4.86 4.83 25.85
C GLN A 139 -5.90 4.39 26.88
N HIS A 140 -6.87 5.25 27.18
CA HIS A 140 -7.92 5.00 28.16
C HIS A 140 -9.21 4.44 27.55
N MET A 141 -9.34 4.46 26.23
CA MET A 141 -10.46 3.87 25.50
C MET A 141 -10.17 2.41 25.18
N THR A 142 -11.22 1.60 25.12
CA THR A 142 -11.13 0.20 24.65
C THR A 142 -10.75 0.14 23.18
N ALA A 143 -10.32 -1.04 22.71
CA ALA A 143 -10.03 -1.25 21.29
C ALA A 143 -11.27 -0.94 20.43
N LYS A 144 -12.45 -1.39 20.87
CA LYS A 144 -13.75 -1.12 20.24
C LYS A 144 -14.07 0.37 20.21
N GLU A 145 -13.93 1.07 21.33
CA GLU A 145 -14.16 2.51 21.42
C GLU A 145 -13.23 3.31 20.50
N ASN A 146 -11.97 2.90 20.37
CA ASN A 146 -11.05 3.51 19.42
C ASN A 146 -11.56 3.36 17.98
N LEU A 147 -11.95 2.14 17.56
CA LEU A 147 -12.50 1.92 16.21
C LEU A 147 -13.77 2.75 15.96
N GLN A 148 -14.67 2.81 16.94
CA GLN A 148 -15.90 3.60 16.87
C GLN A 148 -15.62 5.08 16.66
N LEU A 149 -14.66 5.64 17.40
CA LEU A 149 -14.27 7.04 17.26
C LEU A 149 -13.78 7.34 15.84
N PHE A 150 -12.86 6.53 15.31
CA PHE A 150 -12.32 6.76 13.97
C PHE A 150 -13.36 6.50 12.86
N ALA A 151 -14.23 5.49 13.02
CA ALA A 151 -15.36 5.28 12.11
C ALA A 151 -16.26 6.53 12.06
N GLY A 152 -16.53 7.15 13.21
CA GLY A 152 -17.29 8.40 13.30
C GLY A 152 -16.62 9.57 12.57
N LEU A 153 -15.29 9.69 12.64
CA LEU A 153 -14.54 10.72 11.92
C LEU A 153 -14.66 10.54 10.40
N LEU A 154 -14.49 9.31 9.91
CA LEU A 154 -14.64 8.98 8.48
C LEU A 154 -16.05 9.27 7.96
N LYS A 155 -17.08 9.00 8.78
CA LYS A 155 -18.48 9.36 8.46
C LYS A 155 -18.66 10.88 8.31
N SER A 156 -18.11 11.65 9.25
CA SER A 156 -18.24 13.11 9.24
C SER A 156 -17.60 13.75 8.01
N GLU A 157 -16.48 13.22 7.51
CA GLU A 157 -15.79 13.77 6.33
C GLU A 157 -16.46 13.41 5.01
N SER A 158 -17.07 12.21 4.93
CA SER A 158 -17.69 11.72 3.70
C SER A 158 -19.10 12.27 3.47
N GLY A 159 -19.70 12.93 4.45
CA GLY A 159 -21.08 13.44 4.37
C GLY A 159 -22.12 12.35 4.10
N SER A 160 -21.73 11.08 4.26
CA SER A 160 -22.52 9.92 3.86
C SER A 160 -23.30 9.35 5.04
N GLU A 161 -24.53 8.92 4.79
CA GLU A 161 -25.30 8.03 5.67
C GLU A 161 -24.73 6.59 5.60
N SER A 162 -23.40 6.41 5.60
CA SER A 162 -22.83 5.06 5.54
C SER A 162 -23.32 4.26 6.74
N THR A 163 -23.72 3.02 6.46
CA THR A 163 -24.21 1.98 7.37
C THR A 163 -23.52 2.06 8.73
N ASP A 164 -24.27 1.97 9.82
CA ASP A 164 -23.66 1.73 11.12
C ASP A 164 -22.84 0.45 11.03
N ILE A 165 -21.52 0.60 11.06
CA ILE A 165 -20.59 -0.52 11.06
C ILE A 165 -20.84 -1.23 12.37
N ASP A 166 -21.33 -2.46 12.31
CA ASP A 166 -21.44 -3.30 13.48
C ASP A 166 -20.01 -3.63 13.93
N MET A 167 -19.62 -3.01 15.05
CA MET A 167 -18.28 -3.16 15.59
C MET A 167 -18.04 -4.57 16.12
N ASP A 168 -19.07 -5.26 16.59
CA ASP A 168 -18.91 -6.63 17.07
C ASP A 168 -18.67 -7.59 15.91
N GLU A 169 -19.40 -7.43 14.80
CA GLU A 169 -19.17 -8.17 13.56
C GLU A 169 -17.77 -7.86 12.95
N LEU A 170 -17.35 -6.59 12.97
CA LEU A 170 -16.02 -6.19 12.50
C LEU A 170 -14.91 -6.81 13.36
N LEU A 171 -15.05 -6.78 14.68
CA LEU A 171 -14.07 -7.36 15.59
C LEU A 171 -14.02 -8.89 15.43
N GLU A 172 -15.17 -9.55 15.29
CA GLU A 172 -15.25 -11.00 15.07
C GLU A 172 -14.59 -11.41 13.75
N SER A 173 -14.94 -10.74 12.64
CA SER A 173 -14.33 -11.00 11.33
C SER A 173 -12.83 -10.74 11.29
N ALA A 174 -12.35 -9.75 12.07
CA ALA A 174 -10.94 -9.46 12.28
C ALA A 174 -10.30 -10.28 13.42
N GLY A 175 -10.97 -11.30 13.96
CA GLY A 175 -10.44 -12.19 14.99
C GLY A 175 -9.97 -11.47 16.26
N ILE A 176 -10.50 -10.27 16.53
CA ILE A 176 -10.15 -9.46 17.69
C ILE A 176 -11.00 -9.89 18.88
N THR A 177 -10.37 -10.60 19.81
CA THR A 177 -10.98 -11.02 21.09
C THR A 177 -10.78 -10.00 22.21
N PHE A 178 -10.08 -8.90 21.92
CA PHE A 178 -9.67 -7.89 22.89
C PHE A 178 -10.42 -6.55 22.74
N GLY A 179 -11.62 -6.58 22.14
CA GLY A 179 -12.44 -5.39 21.86
C GLY A 179 -12.66 -4.50 23.10
N ASP A 180 -12.94 -5.11 24.25
CA ASP A 180 -13.24 -4.40 25.50
C ASP A 180 -11.99 -4.04 26.33
N ILE A 181 -10.79 -4.36 25.86
CA ILE A 181 -9.54 -4.09 26.58
C ILE A 181 -9.07 -2.65 26.26
N PRO A 182 -8.79 -1.81 27.28
CA PRO A 182 -8.21 -0.49 27.07
C PRO A 182 -6.87 -0.53 26.32
N ALA A 183 -6.66 0.41 25.40
CA ALA A 183 -5.50 0.40 24.50
C ALA A 183 -4.13 0.38 25.23
N ARG A 184 -4.04 0.93 26.44
CA ARG A 184 -2.85 0.88 27.30
C ARG A 184 -2.45 -0.52 27.76
N HIS A 185 -3.36 -1.49 27.72
CA HIS A 185 -3.13 -2.88 28.11
C HIS A 185 -2.87 -3.80 26.91
N LEU A 186 -2.96 -3.28 25.69
CA LEU A 186 -2.69 -4.03 24.47
C LEU A 186 -1.20 -4.21 24.25
N THR A 187 -0.80 -5.42 23.86
CA THR A 187 0.57 -5.67 23.37
C THR A 187 0.81 -4.95 22.05
N ARG A 188 2.08 -4.80 21.67
CA ARG A 188 2.45 -4.20 20.37
C ARG A 188 1.80 -4.92 19.19
N SER A 189 1.73 -6.26 19.22
CA SER A 189 1.06 -7.06 18.18
C SER A 189 -0.45 -6.82 18.14
N MET A 190 -1.11 -6.74 19.30
CA MET A 190 -2.56 -6.44 19.38
C MET A 190 -2.85 -5.03 18.84
N LYS A 191 -2.02 -4.04 19.16
CA LYS A 191 -2.13 -2.68 18.59
C LYS A 191 -1.95 -2.68 17.07
N LYS A 192 -1.01 -3.47 16.54
CA LYS A 192 -0.84 -3.62 15.09
C LYS A 192 -2.06 -4.25 14.43
N GLN A 193 -2.61 -5.34 14.98
CA GLN A 193 -3.88 -5.91 14.49
C GLN A 193 -4.99 -4.87 14.49
N LEU A 194 -5.18 -4.15 15.61
CA LEU A 194 -6.18 -3.10 15.70
C LEU A 194 -5.95 -1.99 14.67
N GLY A 195 -4.68 -1.64 14.40
CA GLY A 195 -4.30 -0.64 13.41
C GLY A 195 -4.61 -1.09 11.98
N ILE A 196 -4.46 -2.38 11.68
CA ILE A 196 -4.83 -2.93 10.36
C ILE A 196 -6.35 -2.85 10.19
N VAL A 197 -7.14 -3.24 11.20
CA VAL A 197 -8.60 -3.10 11.16
C VAL A 197 -9.00 -1.64 10.98
N LEU A 198 -8.34 -0.73 11.69
CA LEU A 198 -8.56 0.70 11.54
C LEU A 198 -8.27 1.19 10.11
N ALA A 199 -7.17 0.76 9.51
CA ALA A 199 -6.80 1.12 8.14
C ALA A 199 -7.83 0.62 7.10
N LEU A 200 -8.56 -0.46 7.41
CA LEU A 200 -9.58 -1.03 6.54
C LEU A 200 -10.95 -0.33 6.62
N LEU A 201 -11.26 0.36 7.73
CA LEU A 201 -12.56 1.02 7.92
C LEU A 201 -12.94 1.98 6.78
N GLY A 202 -11.96 2.64 6.16
CA GLY A 202 -12.18 3.59 5.08
C GLY A 202 -12.45 2.97 3.70
N ASN A 203 -12.54 1.63 3.62
CA ASN A 203 -12.58 0.87 2.36
C ASN A 203 -11.48 1.35 1.38
N PRO A 204 -10.20 1.19 1.77
CA PRO A 204 -9.07 1.74 1.02
C PRO A 204 -8.88 1.01 -0.31
N ARG A 205 -8.42 1.74 -1.34
CA ARG A 205 -7.94 1.12 -2.60
C ARG A 205 -6.50 0.61 -2.46
N LEU A 206 -5.72 1.21 -1.56
CA LEU A 206 -4.34 0.85 -1.27
C LEU A 206 -4.09 0.77 0.24
N LEU A 207 -3.48 -0.33 0.68
CA LEU A 207 -2.95 -0.52 2.03
C LEU A 207 -1.43 -0.38 2.05
N LEU A 208 -0.90 0.46 2.95
CA LEU A 208 0.53 0.61 3.21
C LEU A 208 0.86 0.12 4.63
N LEU A 209 1.51 -1.02 4.77
CA LEU A 209 1.66 -1.71 6.05
C LEU A 209 3.13 -1.93 6.43
N ASP A 210 3.54 -1.38 7.57
CA ASP A 210 4.90 -1.54 8.09
C ASP A 210 5.02 -2.74 9.02
N GLU A 211 5.65 -3.81 8.53
CA GLU A 211 5.81 -5.09 9.23
C GLU A 211 4.51 -5.61 9.84
N PRO A 212 3.45 -5.84 9.04
CA PRO A 212 2.14 -6.22 9.57
C PRO A 212 2.15 -7.60 10.23
N LEU A 213 3.06 -8.49 9.84
CA LEU A 213 3.05 -9.91 10.20
C LEU A 213 3.84 -10.20 11.48
N THR A 214 3.80 -9.32 12.47
CA THR A 214 4.49 -9.56 13.76
C THR A 214 3.57 -10.19 14.79
N GLY A 215 4.04 -11.22 15.51
CA GLY A 215 3.27 -11.88 16.57
C GLY A 215 3.51 -13.38 16.57
N ASP A 216 2.68 -14.10 17.31
CA ASP A 216 2.67 -15.56 17.30
C ASP A 216 2.11 -16.13 15.99
N ARG A 217 2.19 -17.45 15.82
CA ARG A 217 1.72 -18.16 14.62
C ARG A 217 0.24 -17.87 14.32
N HIS A 218 -0.59 -17.78 15.36
CA HIS A 218 -2.03 -17.57 15.21
C HIS A 218 -2.33 -16.16 14.71
N THR A 219 -1.75 -15.15 15.33
CA THR A 219 -1.87 -13.73 14.95
C THR A 219 -1.41 -13.52 13.51
N ARG A 220 -0.28 -14.12 13.14
CA ARG A 220 0.27 -14.05 11.78
C ARG A 220 -0.68 -14.65 10.75
N ALA A 221 -1.13 -15.88 10.96
CA ALA A 221 -2.07 -16.56 10.06
C ALA A 221 -3.37 -15.76 9.89
N HIS A 222 -3.87 -15.16 10.98
CA HIS A 222 -5.06 -14.33 10.91
C HIS A 222 -4.85 -13.07 10.04
N ILE A 223 -3.76 -12.32 10.27
CA ILE A 223 -3.45 -11.13 9.45
C ILE A 223 -3.26 -11.53 7.98
N GLN A 224 -2.61 -12.65 7.70
CA GLN A 224 -2.46 -13.18 6.34
C GLN A 224 -3.82 -13.39 5.66
N ASN A 225 -4.76 -14.03 6.35
CA ASN A 225 -6.12 -14.25 5.83
C ASN A 225 -6.85 -12.93 5.54
N VAL A 226 -6.71 -11.94 6.43
CA VAL A 226 -7.29 -10.59 6.22
C VAL A 226 -6.72 -9.94 4.96
N LEU A 227 -5.39 -9.92 4.82
CA LEU A 227 -4.74 -9.32 3.65
C LEU A 227 -5.08 -10.06 2.34
N GLN A 228 -5.22 -11.38 2.40
CA GLN A 228 -5.62 -12.18 1.24
C GLN A 228 -7.09 -11.92 0.85
N SER A 229 -8.00 -11.82 1.82
CA SER A 229 -9.40 -11.45 1.56
C SER A 229 -9.52 -10.07 0.93
N GLU A 230 -8.70 -9.10 1.37
CA GLU A 230 -8.66 -7.77 0.77
C GLU A 230 -8.08 -7.79 -0.65
N ALA A 231 -7.05 -8.59 -0.90
CA ALA A 231 -6.52 -8.80 -2.24
C ALA A 231 -7.58 -9.41 -3.19
N GLU A 232 -8.40 -10.35 -2.72
CA GLU A 232 -9.53 -10.92 -3.48
C GLU A 232 -10.60 -9.85 -3.83
N LYS A 233 -10.78 -8.86 -2.96
CA LYS A 233 -11.62 -7.67 -3.22
C LYS A 233 -10.95 -6.63 -4.12
N LYS A 234 -9.76 -6.94 -4.67
CA LYS A 234 -8.93 -6.08 -5.52
C LYS A 234 -8.29 -4.89 -4.79
N THR A 235 -8.24 -4.90 -3.46
CA THR A 235 -7.45 -3.93 -2.69
C THR A 235 -5.97 -4.14 -2.99
N THR A 236 -5.24 -3.07 -3.32
CA THR A 236 -3.79 -3.15 -3.49
C THR A 236 -3.13 -3.19 -2.12
N VAL A 237 -2.16 -4.08 -1.90
CA VAL A 237 -1.47 -4.21 -0.62
C VAL A 237 0.02 -4.03 -0.82
N PHE A 238 0.62 -3.04 -0.16
CA PHE A 238 2.06 -2.91 -0.04
C PHE A 238 2.44 -3.15 1.42
N PHE A 239 3.31 -4.13 1.66
CA PHE A 239 3.80 -4.39 3.00
C PHE A 239 5.32 -4.55 3.06
N THR A 240 5.91 -4.21 4.20
CA THR A 240 7.33 -4.46 4.49
C THR A 240 7.48 -5.68 5.39
N THR A 241 8.60 -6.38 5.25
CA THR A 241 8.96 -7.48 6.15
C THR A 241 10.47 -7.69 6.15
N TYR A 242 10.98 -8.33 7.21
CA TYR A 242 12.33 -8.88 7.25
C TYR A 242 12.33 -10.39 6.98
N ASN A 243 11.16 -11.04 6.93
CA ASN A 243 11.02 -12.49 6.78
C ASN A 243 10.67 -12.86 5.33
N PRO A 244 11.54 -13.57 4.60
CA PRO A 244 11.29 -13.98 3.23
C PRO A 244 10.09 -14.92 3.07
N ALA A 245 9.73 -15.70 4.11
CA ALA A 245 8.56 -16.58 4.06
C ALA A 245 7.25 -15.79 3.87
N ASP A 246 7.17 -14.60 4.47
CA ASP A 246 6.00 -13.71 4.31
C ASP A 246 5.80 -13.29 2.85
N ILE A 247 6.89 -13.04 2.13
CA ILE A 247 6.88 -12.69 0.71
C ILE A 247 6.38 -13.87 -0.12
N LYS A 248 6.93 -15.07 0.13
CA LYS A 248 6.55 -16.30 -0.60
C LYS A 248 5.07 -16.66 -0.41
N GLU A 249 4.54 -16.43 0.79
CA GLU A 249 3.18 -16.82 1.14
C GLU A 249 2.11 -15.85 0.65
N LEU A 250 2.40 -14.54 0.60
CA LEU A 250 1.37 -13.52 0.34
C LEU A 250 1.56 -12.71 -0.94
N ALA A 251 2.80 -12.46 -1.34
CA ALA A 251 3.06 -11.47 -2.36
C ALA A 251 3.04 -12.09 -3.77
N ALA A 252 2.48 -11.35 -4.72
CA ALA A 252 2.58 -11.69 -6.14
C ALA A 252 3.83 -11.07 -6.77
N GLN A 253 4.21 -9.88 -6.29
CA GLN A 253 5.41 -9.16 -6.68
C GLN A 253 6.15 -8.66 -5.45
N GLY A 254 7.43 -8.35 -5.60
CA GLY A 254 8.18 -7.76 -4.51
C GLY A 254 9.49 -7.13 -4.93
N ALA A 255 10.17 -6.60 -3.93
CA ALA A 255 11.52 -6.08 -4.05
C ALA A 255 12.34 -6.37 -2.79
N VAL A 256 13.66 -6.44 -2.97
CA VAL A 256 14.64 -6.61 -1.90
C VAL A 256 15.35 -5.28 -1.69
N LEU A 257 15.30 -4.78 -0.47
CA LEU A 257 15.90 -3.52 -0.03
C LEU A 257 17.08 -3.79 0.90
N GLU A 258 18.28 -3.45 0.45
CA GLU A 258 19.52 -3.62 1.21
C GLU A 258 20.31 -2.32 1.21
N LYS A 259 20.77 -1.90 2.40
CA LYS A 259 21.58 -0.67 2.58
C LYS A 259 21.00 0.58 1.90
N GLY A 260 19.67 0.66 1.82
CA GLY A 260 18.97 1.80 1.24
C GLY A 260 18.78 1.75 -0.28
N GLU A 261 19.03 0.62 -0.93
CA GLU A 261 18.91 0.45 -2.39
C GLU A 261 18.09 -0.81 -2.72
N ILE A 262 17.36 -0.78 -3.84
CA ILE A 262 16.67 -1.97 -4.36
C ILE A 262 17.70 -2.84 -5.09
N THR A 263 17.97 -4.03 -4.58
CA THR A 263 18.95 -4.98 -5.16
C THR A 263 18.29 -5.99 -6.09
N ALA A 264 17.00 -6.27 -5.91
CA ALA A 264 16.19 -7.09 -6.79
C ALA A 264 14.73 -6.65 -6.75
N GLN A 265 13.99 -6.78 -7.86
CA GLN A 265 12.55 -6.57 -7.90
C GLN A 265 11.92 -7.37 -9.04
N GLY A 266 10.67 -7.80 -8.88
CA GLY A 266 9.96 -8.56 -9.89
C GLY A 266 8.87 -9.47 -9.31
N PRO A 267 8.36 -10.41 -10.13
CA PRO A 267 7.53 -11.52 -9.66
C PRO A 267 8.22 -12.30 -8.54
N VAL A 268 7.46 -12.75 -7.53
CA VAL A 268 8.04 -13.35 -6.31
C VAL A 268 8.88 -14.60 -6.58
N ASP A 269 8.52 -15.39 -7.58
CA ASP A 269 9.24 -16.59 -8.02
C ASP A 269 10.63 -16.27 -8.63
N THR A 270 10.86 -15.03 -9.05
CA THR A 270 12.15 -14.56 -9.58
C THR A 270 13.06 -13.92 -8.54
N LEU A 271 12.55 -13.67 -7.32
CA LEU A 271 13.31 -12.99 -6.27
C LEU A 271 14.34 -13.92 -5.61
N PRO A 272 15.55 -13.43 -5.26
CA PRO A 272 16.61 -14.21 -4.61
C PRO A 272 16.35 -14.41 -3.11
N LEU A 273 15.16 -14.92 -2.75
CA LEU A 273 14.70 -15.02 -1.35
C LEU A 273 15.53 -16.01 -0.52
N ASP A 274 16.00 -17.10 -1.13
CA ASP A 274 16.81 -18.11 -0.44
C ASP A 274 18.22 -17.57 -0.14
N GLN A 275 18.84 -16.87 -1.09
CA GLN A 275 20.14 -16.22 -0.90
C GLN A 275 20.07 -15.15 0.19
N PHE A 276 18.96 -14.39 0.26
CA PHE A 276 18.74 -13.42 1.32
C PHE A 276 18.72 -14.07 2.71
N MET A 277 18.14 -15.28 2.84
CA MET A 277 18.13 -16.03 4.11
C MET A 277 19.54 -16.50 4.52
N GLU A 278 20.41 -16.85 3.58
CA GLU A 278 21.76 -17.33 3.87
C GLU A 278 22.69 -16.20 4.36
N VAL A 279 22.52 -14.99 3.82
CA VAL A 279 23.42 -13.85 4.09
C VAL A 279 23.05 -13.10 5.38
N ASN A 280 21.78 -13.15 5.80
CA ASN A 280 21.25 -12.35 6.92
C ASN A 280 20.82 -13.19 8.15
N GLN A 281 21.30 -14.44 8.26
CA GLN A 281 21.29 -15.23 9.51
C GLN A 281 22.44 -14.83 10.42
#